data_AF-A0A9D0IB85-F1
#
_entry.id   AF-A0A9D0IB85-F1
#
_cell.length_a   1.000
_cell.length_b   1.000
_cell.length_c   1.000
_cell.angle_alpha   90.00
_cell.angle_beta   90.00
_cell.angle_gamma   90.00
#
_symmetry.space_group_name_H-M   'P 1'
#
loop_
_entity.id
_entity.type
_entity.pdbx_description
1 polymer ?
#
loop_
_entity_poly.entity_id
_entity_poly.type
_entity_poly.pdbx_seq_one_letter_code
_entity_poly.pdbx_strand_id
1 'polypeptide(L)' 'MPVLRLPTPLRPYADGQREVAVQGETVAEVLKDLTARYPALRPHLFDDGGELRPFVNLF' A
#
# COMPACT_ATOMS: atom_id res chain seq x y z
N MET A 1 -14.19 2.72 5.93
CA MET A 1 -12.92 2.02 6.21
C MET A 1 -12.65 1.04 5.08
N PRO A 2 -11.90 1.45 4.05
CA PRO A 2 -11.50 0.54 2.98
C PRO A 2 -10.55 -0.56 3.50
N VAL A 3 -10.60 -1.73 2.85
CA VAL A 3 -9.69 -2.84 3.11
C VAL A 3 -8.80 -3.03 1.89
N LEU A 4 -7.49 -2.89 2.08
CA LEU A 4 -6.52 -3.09 1.02
C LEU A 4 -6.09 -4.55 0.95
N ARG A 5 -6.23 -5.17 -0.22
CA ARG A 5 -5.79 -6.55 -0.45
C ARG A 5 -4.38 -6.56 -1.01
N LEU A 6 -3.47 -7.21 -0.28
CA LEU A 6 -2.06 -7.28 -0.64
C LEU A 6 -1.76 -8.60 -1.37
N PRO A 7 -1.10 -8.53 -2.53
CA PRO A 7 -0.63 -9.72 -3.23
C PRO A 7 0.44 -10.43 -2.40
N THR A 8 0.60 -11.74 -2.59
CA THR A 8 1.58 -12.58 -1.89
C THR A 8 2.98 -11.95 -1.73
N PRO A 9 3.61 -11.35 -2.77
CA PRO A 9 4.93 -10.71 -2.63
C PRO A 9 4.96 -9.51 -1.67
N LEU A 10 3.83 -8.84 -1.45
CA LEU A 10 3.76 -7.66 -0.59
C LEU A 10 3.39 -7.98 0.87
N ARG A 11 2.86 -9.16 1.15
CA ARG A 11 2.46 -9.57 2.52
C ARG A 11 3.61 -9.50 3.54
N PRO A 12 4.86 -9.90 3.23
CA PRO A 12 5.96 -9.81 4.19
C PRO A 12 6.22 -8.39 4.70
N TYR A 13 5.87 -7.37 3.92
CA TYR A 13 6.04 -5.96 4.29
C TYR A 13 4.83 -5.37 5.04
N ALA A 14 3.76 -6.15 5.21
CA ALA A 14 2.56 -5.80 5.97
C ALA A 14 2.28 -6.86 7.05
N ASP A 15 3.30 -7.26 7.81
CA ASP A 15 3.21 -8.26 8.89
C ASP A 15 2.58 -9.61 8.47
N GLY A 16 2.75 -10.00 7.20
CA GLY A 16 2.15 -11.21 6.64
C GLY A 16 0.64 -11.10 6.39
N GLN A 17 0.04 -9.92 6.58
CA GLN A 17 -1.39 -9.72 6.38
C GLN A 17 -1.76 -9.73 4.90
N ARG A 18 -2.83 -10.48 4.58
CA ARG A 18 -3.44 -10.50 3.23
C ARG A 18 -4.32 -9.27 2.97
N GLU A 19 -4.87 -8.71 4.04
CA GLU A 19 -5.88 -7.67 4.05
C GLU A 19 -5.51 -6.70 5.16
N VAL A 20 -5.37 -5.43 4.82
CA VAL A 20 -5.06 -4.36 5.76
C VAL A 20 -6.21 -3.37 5.75
N ALA A 21 -6.84 -3.18 6.91
CA ALA A 21 -7.82 -2.10 7.08
C ALA A 21 -7.07 -0.77 7.12
N VAL A 22 -7.42 0.15 6.23
CA VAL A 22 -6.79 1.45 6.04
C VAL A 22 -7.82 2.56 6.14
N GLN A 23 -7.36 3.77 6.45
CA GLN A 23 -8.21 4.95 6.57
C GLN A 23 -7.94 5.92 5.41
N GLY A 24 -9.01 6.42 4.80
CA GLY A 24 -8.96 7.35 3.67
C GLY A 24 -10.20 7.24 2.81
N GLU A 25 -10.56 8.35 2.18
CA GLU A 25 -11.63 8.45 1.19
C GLU A 25 -11.08 8.37 -0.24
N THR A 26 -9.82 8.76 -0.42
CA THR A 26 -9.12 8.70 -1.72
C THR A 26 -8.03 7.63 -1.73
N VAL A 27 -7.67 7.16 -2.92
CA VAL A 27 -6.55 6.25 -3.13
C VAL A 27 -5.24 6.82 -2.55
N ALA A 28 -5.01 8.13 -2.73
CA ALA A 28 -3.84 8.81 -2.20
C ALA A 28 -3.79 8.78 -0.67
N GLU A 29 -4.92 9.02 0.01
CA GLU A 29 -5.02 8.95 1.47
C GLU A 29 -4.81 7.52 1.98
N VAL A 30 -5.45 6.55 1.33
CA VAL A 30 -5.32 5.13 1.68
C VAL A 30 -3.87 4.66 1.57
N LEU A 31 -3.17 5.01 0.48
CA LEU A 31 -1.76 4.66 0.31
C LEU A 31 -0.85 5.41 1.30
N LYS A 32 -1.19 6.65 1.66
CA LYS A 32 -0.47 7.42 2.66
C LYS A 32 -0.62 6.79 4.06
N ASP A 33 -1.83 6.39 4.45
CA ASP A 33 -2.07 5.66 5.70
C ASP A 33 -1.35 4.30 5.73
N LEU A 34 -1.41 3.56 4.61
CA LEU A 34 -0.71 2.28 4.47
C LEU A 34 0.80 2.46 4.63
N THR A 35 1.41 3.43 3.93
CA THR A 35 2.86 3.66 4.00
C THR A 35 3.31 4.33 5.29
N ALA A 36 2.42 5.02 6.01
CA ALA A 36 2.70 5.51 7.35
C ALA A 36 2.77 4.34 8.37
N ARG A 37 1.92 3.33 8.22
CA ARG A 37 1.89 2.14 9.07
C ARG A 37 2.96 1.12 8.69
N TYR A 38 3.21 0.97 7.40
CA TYR A 38 4.15 0.02 6.81
C TYR A 38 5.14 0.77 5.90
N PRO A 39 6.13 1.46 6.48
CA PRO A 39 7.11 2.23 5.70
C PRO A 39 7.93 1.35 4.74
N ALA A 40 8.07 0.05 5.06
CA ALA A 40 8.73 -0.93 4.19
C ALA A 40 8.01 -1.13 2.84
N LEU A 41 6.70 -0.89 2.74
CA LEU A 41 5.95 -0.99 1.48
C LEU A 41 6.20 0.20 0.54
N ARG A 42 6.59 1.36 1.08
CA ARG A 42 6.77 2.59 0.31
C ARG A 42 7.69 2.42 -0.90
N PRO A 43 8.91 1.86 -0.80
CA PRO A 43 9.79 1.67 -1.97
C PRO A 43 9.25 0.66 -2.99
N HIS A 44 8.34 -0.23 -2.60
CA HIS A 44 7.72 -1.20 -3.50
C HIS A 44 6.51 -0.62 -4.26
N LEU A 45 5.82 0.36 -3.69
CA LEU A 45 4.63 0.99 -4.26
C LEU A 45 4.95 2.28 -5.01
N PHE A 46 5.86 3.08 -4.48
CA PHE A 46 6.27 4.37 -5.01
C PHE A 46 7.69 4.30 -5.58
N ASP A 47 7.94 5.10 -6.61
CA ASP A 47 9.28 5.36 -7.10
C ASP A 47 9.99 6.48 -6.31
N ASP A 48 11.22 6.80 -6.70
CA ASP A 48 12.02 7.86 -6.07
C ASP A 48 11.44 9.27 -6.29
N GLY A 49 10.56 9.44 -7.28
CA GLY A 49 9.81 10.67 -7.55
C GLY A 49 8.54 10.82 -6.70
N GLY A 50 8.14 9.77 -5.99
CA GLY A 50 6.90 9.73 -5.22
C GLY A 50 5.66 9.41 -6.06
N GLU A 51 5.84 8.95 -7.30
CA GLU A 51 4.76 8.47 -8.16
C GLU A 51 4.51 6.98 -7.95
N LEU A 52 3.28 6.53 -8.23
CA LEU A 52 2.94 5.13 -8.13
C LEU A 52 3.63 4.36 -9.24
N ARG A 53 4.31 3.27 -8.89
CA ARG A 53 5.02 2.44 -9.87
C ARG A 53 4.03 1.86 -10.90
N PRO A 54 4.38 1.82 -12.20
CA PRO A 54 3.47 1.41 -13.27
C PRO A 54 3.02 -0.06 -13.20
N PHE A 55 3.71 -0.89 -12.41
CA PHE A 55 3.36 -2.28 -12.15
C PHE A 55 2.40 -2.47 -10.96
N VAL A 56 2.00 -1.38 -10.30
CA VAL A 56 0.98 -1.39 -9.25
C VAL A 56 -0.37 -1.08 -9.88
N ASN A 57 -1.18 -2.13 -10.08
CA ASN A 57 -2.56 -1.97 -10.49
C ASN A 57 -3.45 -1.89 -9.25
N LEU A 58 -4.27 -0.84 -9.16
CA LEU A 58 -5.25 -0.63 -8.11
C LEU A 58 -6.64 -0.87 -8.70
N PHE A 59 -7.46 -1.65 -7.99
CA PHE A 59 -8.79 -2.08 -8.41
C PHE A 59 -9.82 -1.76 -7.33
#